data_AF-A0A1G6Y1T8-F1
#
_entry.id   AF-A0A1G6Y1T8-F1
#
_cell.length_a   1.000
_cell.length_b   1.000
_cell.length_c   1.000
_cell.angle_alpha   90.00
_cell.angle_beta   90.00
_cell.angle_gamma   90.00
#
_symmetry.space_group_name_H-M   'P 1'
#
loop_
_entity.id
_entity.type
_entity.pdbx_description
1 polymer ?
#
loop_
_entity_poly.entity_id
_entity_poly.type
_entity_poly.pdbx_seq_one_letter_code
_entity_poly.pdbx_strand_id
1 'polypeptide(L)'
;MTDSESTRSGLKDVAITNDIMQMSEMGFFDLLLTAYGTAYVENDGISYLVSANNDILCEYMMALREKGFTPTSVISRQRFIPNLTGTEENEQAQLEYDIGCEMAQLIVPEDLKHIATLAQTENNQQGESLFSEWQEQLEGYFYYPDLQLFSITLTDTYIAKKISTEFYQQIKEWTKQQINQISDEVLLPGKGKKTFWGFAHWKPGKQAVKFMIDGNRAAIINQWEKIRSSGSITSPLYQETLSLKHGHTPLELRTPFLESLKKQLNADYIARLNHIRSLPPSVDVLHYKTIESQLKSDYALQTLSLYKNWWGL
;
A
#
# COMPACT_ATOMS: atom_id res chain seq x y z
N MET A 1 29.48 -12.76 -38.30
CA MET A 1 30.41 -13.04 -37.18
C MET A 1 29.91 -12.46 -35.84
N THR A 2 28.63 -12.09 -35.72
CA THR A 2 28.06 -11.45 -34.51
C THR A 2 27.25 -12.41 -33.62
N ASP A 3 26.81 -13.56 -34.12
CA ASP A 3 26.02 -14.51 -33.33
C ASP A 3 26.84 -15.31 -32.32
N SER A 4 28.11 -15.60 -32.62
CA SER A 4 28.97 -16.43 -31.77
C SER A 4 29.48 -15.74 -30.51
N GLU A 5 29.54 -14.40 -30.48
CA GLU A 5 29.95 -13.65 -29.28
C GLU A 5 28.76 -13.44 -28.32
N SER A 6 27.55 -13.22 -28.86
CA SER A 6 26.32 -13.11 -28.06
C SER A 6 25.97 -14.42 -27.34
N THR A 7 26.15 -15.58 -27.99
CA THR A 7 25.94 -16.89 -27.33
C THR A 7 26.99 -17.18 -26.27
N ARG A 8 28.24 -16.75 -26.48
CA ARG A 8 29.36 -16.97 -25.54
C ARG A 8 29.25 -16.09 -24.29
N SER A 9 28.70 -14.89 -24.42
CA SER A 9 28.37 -14.01 -23.29
C SER A 9 27.24 -14.61 -22.46
N GLY A 10 26.14 -15.04 -23.09
CA GLY A 10 25.02 -15.68 -22.39
C GLY A 10 25.41 -16.98 -21.65
N LEU A 11 26.33 -17.78 -22.21
CA LEU A 11 26.84 -18.99 -21.55
C LEU A 11 27.74 -18.67 -20.34
N LYS A 12 28.50 -17.57 -20.38
CA LYS A 12 29.30 -17.10 -19.24
C LYS A 12 28.42 -16.55 -18.13
N ASP A 13 27.38 -15.80 -18.46
CA ASP A 13 26.45 -15.24 -17.46
C ASP A 13 25.65 -16.35 -16.75
N VAL A 14 25.28 -17.42 -17.47
CA VAL A 14 24.65 -18.60 -16.87
C VAL A 14 25.61 -19.35 -15.96
N ALA A 15 26.88 -19.51 -16.34
CA ALA A 15 27.90 -20.13 -15.50
C ALA A 15 28.15 -19.31 -14.22
N ILE A 16 28.29 -18.00 -14.33
CA ILE A 16 28.44 -17.09 -13.18
C ILE A 16 27.21 -17.14 -12.27
N THR A 17 26.00 -17.20 -12.84
CA THR A 17 24.77 -17.31 -12.04
C THR A 17 24.70 -18.64 -11.28
N ASN A 18 25.07 -19.75 -11.92
CA ASN A 18 25.13 -21.06 -11.28
C ASN A 18 26.21 -21.11 -10.18
N ASP A 19 27.37 -20.50 -10.41
CA ASP A 19 28.44 -20.42 -9.41
C ASP A 19 28.00 -19.57 -8.20
N ILE A 20 27.32 -18.44 -8.42
CA ILE A 20 26.73 -17.63 -7.34
C ILE A 20 25.66 -18.41 -6.58
N MET A 21 24.81 -19.18 -7.27
CA MET A 21 23.81 -20.04 -6.63
C MET A 21 24.47 -21.13 -5.78
N GLN A 22 25.50 -21.81 -6.29
CA GLN A 22 26.26 -22.81 -5.54
C GLN A 22 26.99 -22.20 -4.34
N MET A 23 27.59 -21.01 -4.49
CA MET A 23 28.20 -20.28 -3.38
C MET A 23 27.16 -19.89 -2.32
N SER A 24 25.96 -19.49 -2.74
CA SER A 24 24.83 -19.22 -1.84
C SER A 24 24.38 -20.49 -1.09
N GLU A 25 24.27 -21.64 -1.77
CA GLU A 25 23.94 -22.94 -1.17
C GLU A 25 25.03 -23.42 -0.19
N MET A 26 26.29 -23.09 -0.44
CA MET A 26 27.43 -23.40 0.42
C MET A 26 27.60 -22.41 1.60
N GLY A 27 26.71 -21.41 1.73
CA GLY A 27 26.73 -20.46 2.84
C GLY A 27 27.83 -19.39 2.76
N PHE A 28 28.34 -19.08 1.56
CA PHE A 28 29.36 -18.03 1.38
C PHE A 28 28.83 -16.61 1.62
N PHE A 29 27.51 -16.42 1.64
CA PHE A 29 26.87 -15.13 1.84
C PHE A 29 26.04 -15.14 3.11
N ASP A 30 26.12 -14.06 3.88
CA ASP A 30 25.19 -13.82 4.97
C ASP A 30 23.76 -13.73 4.45
N LEU A 31 22.81 -14.31 5.20
CA LEU A 31 21.39 -14.14 4.97
C LEU A 31 20.95 -12.79 5.50
N LEU A 32 20.23 -12.02 4.68
CA LEU A 32 19.59 -10.78 5.09
C LEU A 32 18.19 -11.07 5.60
N LEU A 33 18.02 -11.02 6.92
CA LEU A 33 16.72 -11.03 7.57
C LEU A 33 16.13 -9.63 7.60
N THR A 34 14.81 -9.53 7.45
CA THR A 34 14.07 -8.27 7.62
C THR A 34 12.83 -8.50 8.46
N ALA A 35 12.53 -7.58 9.37
CA ALA A 35 11.28 -7.55 10.11
C ALA A 35 10.65 -6.16 9.97
N TYR A 36 9.32 -6.14 9.95
CA TYR A 36 8.49 -4.95 9.80
C TYR A 36 7.52 -4.88 10.97
N GLY A 37 7.29 -3.69 11.51
CA GLY A 37 6.47 -3.47 12.69
C GLY A 37 5.57 -2.25 12.56
N THR A 38 4.36 -2.35 13.11
CA THR A 38 3.45 -1.23 13.33
C THR A 38 2.76 -1.38 14.68
N ALA A 39 2.32 -0.28 15.27
CA ALA A 39 1.53 -0.27 16.49
C ALA A 39 0.17 0.40 16.26
N TYR A 40 -0.82 0.07 17.07
CA TYR A 40 -2.11 0.76 17.12
C TYR A 40 -2.74 0.62 18.52
N VAL A 41 -3.74 1.45 18.80
CA VAL A 41 -4.48 1.39 20.07
C VAL A 41 -5.65 0.43 19.93
N GLU A 42 -5.77 -0.51 20.86
CA GLU A 42 -6.86 -1.49 20.92
C GLU A 42 -7.19 -1.79 22.38
N ASN A 43 -8.48 -1.75 22.75
CA ASN A 43 -8.95 -2.05 24.11
C ASN A 43 -8.15 -1.31 25.21
N ASP A 44 -7.92 0.00 25.04
CA ASP A 44 -7.10 0.87 25.90
C ASP A 44 -5.60 0.52 26.03
N GLY A 45 -5.15 -0.53 25.34
CA GLY A 45 -3.76 -0.95 25.23
C GLY A 45 -3.10 -0.57 23.91
N ILE A 46 -1.79 -0.80 23.81
CA ILE A 46 -1.04 -0.71 22.55
C ILE A 46 -0.82 -2.12 22.02
N SER A 47 -1.38 -2.41 20.85
CA SER A 47 -1.15 -3.64 20.11
C SER A 47 0.01 -3.43 19.13
N TYR A 48 0.94 -4.39 19.09
CA TYR A 48 2.08 -4.39 18.17
C TYR A 48 1.91 -5.52 17.17
N LEU A 49 1.97 -5.19 15.88
CA LEU A 49 1.98 -6.17 14.80
C LEU A 49 3.38 -6.19 14.20
N VAL A 50 3.96 -7.38 14.15
CA VAL A 50 5.30 -7.61 13.59
C VAL A 50 5.22 -8.76 12.59
N SER A 51 5.95 -8.63 11.48
CA SER A 51 6.06 -9.69 10.49
C SER A 51 7.36 -9.57 9.69
N ALA A 52 7.94 -10.71 9.31
CA ALA A 52 8.93 -10.81 8.25
C ALA A 52 8.38 -10.41 6.87
N ASN A 53 7.06 -10.50 6.68
CA ASN A 53 6.39 -10.25 5.40
C ASN A 53 5.70 -8.88 5.40
N ASN A 54 6.35 -7.90 4.78
CA ASN A 54 5.78 -6.54 4.66
C ASN A 54 4.46 -6.50 3.88
N ASP A 55 4.25 -7.42 2.93
CA ASP A 55 3.05 -7.43 2.10
C ASP A 55 1.80 -7.74 2.95
N ILE A 56 1.94 -8.75 3.81
CA ILE A 56 0.94 -9.14 4.80
C ILE A 56 0.73 -8.00 5.81
N LEU A 57 1.81 -7.39 6.31
CA LEU A 57 1.69 -6.27 7.25
C LEU A 57 0.90 -5.10 6.65
N CYS A 58 1.19 -4.73 5.40
CA CYS A 58 0.50 -3.65 4.70
C CYS A 58 -1.00 -3.96 4.50
N GLU A 59 -1.37 -5.21 4.22
CA GLU A 59 -2.77 -5.65 4.15
C GLU A 59 -3.50 -5.50 5.49
N TYR A 60 -2.87 -5.96 6.57
CA TYR A 60 -3.43 -5.78 7.92
C TYR A 60 -3.60 -4.31 8.28
N MET A 61 -2.64 -3.44 7.94
CA MET A 61 -2.74 -2.01 8.20
C MET A 61 -3.91 -1.35 7.45
N MET A 62 -4.16 -1.72 6.19
CA MET A 62 -5.34 -1.27 5.45
C MET A 62 -6.64 -1.74 6.13
N ALA A 63 -6.71 -3.00 6.53
CA ALA A 63 -7.88 -3.55 7.23
C ALA A 63 -8.11 -2.87 8.60
N LEU A 64 -7.04 -2.52 9.32
CA LEU A 64 -7.14 -1.77 10.58
C LEU A 64 -7.70 -0.36 10.36
N ARG A 65 -7.21 0.36 9.34
CA ARG A 65 -7.71 1.69 8.99
C ARG A 65 -9.18 1.67 8.60
N GLU A 66 -9.58 0.65 7.85
CA GLU A 66 -10.99 0.42 7.50
C GLU A 66 -11.87 0.17 8.75
N LYS A 67 -11.32 -0.49 9.78
CA LYS A 67 -12.01 -0.68 11.07
C LYS A 67 -11.98 0.57 11.97
N GLY A 68 -11.40 1.67 11.53
CA GLY A 68 -11.30 2.92 12.30
C GLY A 68 -10.11 2.98 13.25
N PHE A 69 -9.17 2.04 13.18
CA PHE A 69 -7.91 2.12 13.94
C PHE A 69 -6.90 3.02 13.22
N THR A 70 -5.90 3.49 13.99
CA THR A 70 -4.82 4.33 13.48
C THR A 70 -3.46 3.65 13.62
N PRO A 71 -3.14 2.62 12.81
CA PRO A 71 -1.80 2.06 12.79
C PRO A 71 -0.74 3.11 12.47
N THR A 72 0.39 3.05 13.18
CA THR A 72 1.54 3.93 12.97
C THR A 72 2.21 3.68 11.62
N SER A 73 3.22 4.48 11.26
CA SER A 73 4.06 4.16 10.10
C SER A 73 4.85 2.87 10.35
N VAL A 74 5.16 2.13 9.28
CA VAL A 74 5.96 0.90 9.39
C VAL A 74 7.39 1.24 9.82
N ILE A 75 7.86 0.56 10.87
CA ILE A 75 9.28 0.48 11.24
C ILE A 75 9.84 -0.80 10.62
N SER A 76 11.05 -0.74 10.05
CA SER A 76 11.72 -1.91 9.49
C SER A 76 13.12 -2.08 10.07
N ARG A 77 13.51 -3.31 10.38
CA ARG A 77 14.86 -3.66 10.81
C ARG A 77 15.43 -4.77 9.94
N GLN A 78 16.72 -4.68 9.69
CA GLN A 78 17.47 -5.64 8.89
C GLN A 78 18.62 -6.21 9.72
N ARG A 79 18.88 -7.51 9.58
CA ARG A 79 19.98 -8.19 10.24
C ARG A 79 20.65 -9.14 9.24
N PHE A 80 21.96 -9.03 9.12
CA PHE A 80 22.77 -10.03 8.43
C PHE A 80 23.12 -11.13 9.42
N ILE A 81 22.86 -12.39 9.06
CA ILE A 81 23.27 -13.55 9.83
C ILE A 81 24.12 -14.47 8.96
N PRO A 82 25.09 -15.19 9.55
CA PRO A 82 25.77 -16.27 8.83
C PRO A 82 24.75 -17.29 8.30
N ASN A 83 24.95 -17.78 7.08
CA ASN A 83 24.11 -18.84 6.51
C ASN A 83 24.48 -20.21 7.11
N LEU A 84 24.13 -20.40 8.38
CA LEU A 84 24.28 -21.65 9.10
C LEU A 84 22.93 -22.39 9.11
N THR A 85 22.95 -23.69 8.81
CA THR A 85 21.73 -24.49 8.74
C THR A 85 20.99 -24.48 10.08
N GLY A 86 19.70 -24.12 10.05
CA GLY A 86 18.79 -24.25 11.19
C GLY A 86 18.77 -23.09 12.18
N THR A 87 19.49 -21.99 11.93
CA THR A 87 19.45 -20.79 12.80
C THR A 87 18.51 -19.71 12.29
N GLU A 88 18.15 -19.73 11.00
CA GLU A 88 17.35 -18.68 10.34
C GLU A 88 16.04 -18.38 11.06
N GLU A 89 15.23 -19.41 11.38
CA GLU A 89 13.93 -19.24 12.03
C GLU A 89 14.06 -18.60 13.42
N ASN A 90 15.04 -19.04 14.22
CA ASN A 90 15.28 -18.48 15.54
C ASN A 90 15.78 -17.04 15.48
N GLU A 91 16.69 -16.73 14.54
CA GLU A 91 17.20 -15.38 14.31
C GLU A 91 16.11 -14.44 13.79
N GLN A 92 15.21 -14.93 12.93
CA GLN A 92 14.06 -14.19 12.45
C GLN A 92 13.08 -13.90 13.59
N ALA A 93 12.74 -14.90 14.41
CA ALA A 93 11.88 -14.71 15.57
C ALA A 93 12.49 -13.73 16.59
N GLN A 94 13.81 -13.79 16.79
CA GLN A 94 14.50 -12.84 17.66
C GLN A 94 14.47 -11.42 17.07
N LEU A 95 14.68 -11.26 15.76
CA LEU A 95 14.58 -9.96 15.10
C LEU A 95 13.17 -9.36 15.22
N GLU A 96 12.13 -10.20 15.09
CA GLU A 96 10.73 -9.80 15.27
C GLU A 96 10.42 -9.41 16.73
N TYR A 97 10.99 -10.12 17.71
CA TYR A 97 10.88 -9.74 19.11
C TYR A 97 11.58 -8.40 19.39
N ASP A 98 12.80 -8.22 18.88
CA ASP A 98 13.61 -7.02 19.11
C ASP A 98 12.94 -5.76 18.57
N ILE A 99 12.35 -5.82 17.37
CA ILE A 99 11.58 -4.68 16.82
C ILE A 99 10.33 -4.39 17.66
N GLY A 100 9.68 -5.41 18.22
CA GLY A 100 8.57 -5.25 19.16
C GLY A 100 9.01 -4.50 20.43
N CYS A 101 10.14 -4.89 21.03
CA CYS A 101 10.73 -4.21 22.17
C CYS A 101 11.13 -2.77 21.84
N GLU A 102 11.72 -2.53 20.67
CA GLU A 102 12.10 -1.20 20.21
C GLU A 102 10.87 -0.30 20.07
N MET A 103 9.80 -0.79 19.44
CA MET A 103 8.54 -0.06 19.34
C MET A 103 7.98 0.29 20.71
N ALA A 104 8.02 -0.64 21.67
CA ALA A 104 7.55 -0.40 23.03
C ALA A 104 8.37 0.66 23.79
N GLN A 105 9.64 0.87 23.42
CA GLN A 105 10.48 1.94 23.97
C GLN A 105 10.25 3.28 23.27
N LEU A 106 10.04 3.26 21.95
CA LEU A 106 9.85 4.46 21.13
C LEU A 106 8.48 5.10 21.31
N ILE A 107 7.46 4.27 21.55
CA ILE A 107 6.06 4.69 21.56
C ILE A 107 5.66 5.16 22.95
N VAL A 108 5.16 6.39 23.02
CA VAL A 108 4.47 6.91 24.20
C VAL A 108 2.99 6.52 24.08
N PRO A 109 2.46 5.63 24.95
CA PRO A 109 1.11 5.12 24.79
C PRO A 109 0.03 6.20 24.78
N GLU A 110 0.16 7.21 25.65
CA GLU A 110 -0.79 8.33 25.74
C GLU A 110 -0.83 9.16 24.45
N ASP A 111 0.30 9.32 23.76
CA ASP A 111 0.34 10.04 22.48
C ASP A 111 -0.48 9.29 21.41
N LEU A 112 -0.35 7.96 21.31
CA LEU A 112 -1.15 7.17 20.38
C LEU A 112 -2.64 7.14 20.75
N LYS A 113 -2.97 7.12 22.04
CA LYS A 113 -4.36 7.22 22.50
C LYS A 113 -4.98 8.55 22.09
N HIS A 114 -4.27 9.66 22.22
CA HIS A 114 -4.76 10.95 21.72
C HIS A 114 -5.03 10.92 20.22
N ILE A 115 -4.15 10.32 19.40
CA ILE A 115 -4.40 10.18 17.96
C ILE A 115 -5.64 9.31 17.68
N ALA A 116 -5.81 8.23 18.44
CA ALA A 116 -6.94 7.32 18.27
C ALA A 116 -8.29 7.99 18.57
N THR A 117 -8.36 9.02 19.42
CA THR A 117 -9.62 9.74 19.68
C THR A 117 -10.13 10.50 18.45
N LEU A 118 -9.25 11.02 17.61
CA LEU A 118 -9.63 11.66 16.34
C LEU A 118 -10.32 10.65 15.42
N ALA A 119 -9.83 9.41 15.41
CA ALA A 119 -10.38 8.33 14.59
C ALA A 119 -11.78 7.88 15.04
N GLN A 120 -12.19 8.17 16.29
CA GLN A 120 -13.53 7.89 16.79
C GLN A 120 -14.59 8.89 16.29
N THR A 121 -14.18 9.96 15.60
CA THR A 121 -15.13 10.91 15.01
C THR A 121 -15.98 10.21 13.95
N GLU A 122 -17.30 10.28 14.01
CA GLU A 122 -18.16 9.62 13.04
C GLU A 122 -17.93 10.13 11.61
N ASN A 123 -18.08 9.23 10.65
CA ASN A 123 -17.98 9.59 9.24
C ASN A 123 -19.17 10.46 8.80
N ASN A 124 -18.94 11.40 7.89
CA ASN A 124 -19.99 12.24 7.32
C ASN A 124 -20.49 11.69 5.98
N GLN A 125 -21.44 12.37 5.35
CA GLN A 125 -22.11 11.94 4.12
C GLN A 125 -21.71 12.77 2.89
N GLN A 126 -20.67 13.58 2.97
CA GLN A 126 -20.36 14.61 1.96
C GLN A 126 -19.92 14.02 0.61
N GLY A 127 -19.38 12.79 0.61
CA GLY A 127 -18.94 12.10 -0.59
C GLY A 127 -20.00 11.19 -1.22
N GLU A 128 -21.15 10.98 -0.59
CA GLU A 128 -22.09 9.93 -0.99
C GLU A 128 -22.67 10.18 -2.39
N SER A 129 -23.09 11.42 -2.69
CA SER A 129 -23.64 11.77 -4.00
C SER A 129 -22.64 11.50 -5.13
N LEU A 130 -21.36 11.79 -4.93
CA LEU A 130 -20.30 11.53 -5.93
C LEU A 130 -20.14 10.05 -6.23
N PHE A 131 -20.29 9.20 -5.22
CA PHE A 131 -20.20 7.76 -5.38
C PHE A 131 -21.47 7.17 -5.97
N SER A 132 -22.66 7.71 -5.66
CA SER A 132 -23.90 7.33 -6.33
C SER A 132 -23.85 7.66 -7.83
N GLU A 133 -23.43 8.87 -8.20
CA GLU A 133 -23.26 9.26 -9.60
C GLU A 133 -22.23 8.38 -10.33
N TRP A 134 -21.13 8.03 -9.66
CA TRP A 134 -20.11 7.16 -10.24
C TRP A 134 -20.60 5.70 -10.32
N GLN A 135 -21.38 5.23 -9.36
CA GLN A 135 -22.02 3.92 -9.41
C GLN A 135 -22.97 3.81 -10.61
N GLU A 136 -23.82 4.81 -10.84
CA GLU A 136 -24.72 4.87 -12.01
C GLU A 136 -23.95 4.81 -13.34
N GLN A 137 -22.79 5.49 -13.42
CA GLN A 137 -21.91 5.44 -14.61
C GLN A 137 -21.32 4.06 -14.86
N LEU A 138 -21.19 3.24 -13.82
CA LEU A 138 -20.65 1.88 -13.89
C LEU A 138 -21.75 0.82 -14.01
N GLU A 139 -23.02 1.18 -13.84
CA GLU A 139 -24.13 0.24 -13.95
C GLU A 139 -24.24 -0.29 -15.39
N GLY A 140 -24.22 -1.62 -15.53
CA GLY A 140 -24.15 -2.28 -16.83
C GLY A 140 -22.79 -2.16 -17.55
N TYR A 141 -21.77 -1.59 -16.90
CA TYR A 141 -20.42 -1.46 -17.43
C TYR A 141 -19.46 -2.50 -16.81
N PHE A 142 -19.20 -3.58 -17.55
CA PHE A 142 -18.44 -4.75 -17.08
C PHE A 142 -16.93 -4.65 -17.35
N TYR A 143 -16.29 -3.57 -16.89
CA TYR A 143 -14.84 -3.40 -17.06
C TYR A 143 -14.12 -3.41 -15.71
N TYR A 144 -13.33 -4.46 -15.47
CA TYR A 144 -12.66 -4.70 -14.19
C TYR A 144 -11.79 -3.52 -13.68
N PRO A 145 -10.95 -2.87 -14.51
CA PRO A 145 -10.12 -1.74 -14.07
C PRO A 145 -10.91 -0.60 -13.45
N ASP A 146 -12.05 -0.25 -14.03
CA ASP A 146 -12.87 0.86 -13.55
C ASP A 146 -13.57 0.49 -12.23
N LEU A 147 -14.09 -0.73 -12.12
CA LEU A 147 -14.65 -1.28 -10.87
C LEU A 147 -13.61 -1.38 -9.76
N GLN A 148 -12.37 -1.75 -10.11
CA GLN A 148 -11.27 -1.77 -9.15
C GLN A 148 -10.96 -0.36 -8.64
N LEU A 149 -10.80 0.63 -9.54
CA LEU A 149 -10.55 2.01 -9.14
C LEU A 149 -11.70 2.57 -8.29
N PHE A 150 -12.94 2.29 -8.66
CA PHE A 150 -14.12 2.64 -7.86
C PHE A 150 -14.03 2.06 -6.45
N SER A 151 -13.80 0.74 -6.33
CA SER A 151 -13.70 0.03 -5.06
C SER A 151 -12.62 0.60 -4.15
N ILE A 152 -11.40 0.79 -4.67
CA ILE A 152 -10.27 1.25 -3.84
C ILE A 152 -10.47 2.73 -3.47
N THR A 153 -11.03 3.55 -4.36
CA THR A 153 -11.32 4.96 -4.06
C THR A 153 -12.42 5.09 -3.01
N LEU A 154 -13.42 4.21 -3.02
CA LEU A 154 -14.48 4.12 -2.01
C LEU A 154 -13.87 3.85 -0.63
N THR A 155 -13.00 2.84 -0.53
CA THR A 155 -12.32 2.52 0.74
C THR A 155 -11.45 3.67 1.23
N ASP A 156 -10.65 4.31 0.37
CA ASP A 156 -9.84 5.48 0.74
C ASP A 156 -10.74 6.64 1.24
N THR A 157 -11.90 6.86 0.62
CA THR A 157 -12.85 7.92 1.00
C THR A 157 -13.54 7.63 2.33
N TYR A 158 -13.86 6.37 2.60
CA TYR A 158 -14.39 5.93 3.89
C TYR A 158 -13.37 6.09 5.01
N ILE A 159 -12.11 5.70 4.78
CA ILE A 159 -11.01 5.93 5.73
C ILE A 159 -10.79 7.44 5.96
N ALA A 160 -10.98 8.26 4.93
CA ALA A 160 -10.93 9.72 5.01
C ALA A 160 -12.11 10.34 5.77
N LYS A 161 -13.07 9.54 6.24
CA LYS A 161 -14.27 9.94 7.01
C LYS A 161 -15.26 10.81 6.23
N LYS A 162 -15.40 10.58 4.93
CA LYS A 162 -16.24 11.41 4.03
C LYS A 162 -17.52 10.73 3.53
N ILE A 163 -17.71 9.46 3.85
CA ILE A 163 -18.93 8.69 3.55
C ILE A 163 -19.32 7.86 4.76
N SER A 164 -20.62 7.71 5.01
CA SER A 164 -21.13 6.96 6.17
C SER A 164 -20.80 5.48 6.09
N THR A 165 -20.86 4.80 7.24
CA THR A 165 -20.63 3.36 7.33
C THR A 165 -21.69 2.58 6.56
N GLU A 166 -22.95 3.00 6.65
CA GLU A 166 -24.09 2.38 5.97
C GLU A 166 -23.92 2.46 4.46
N PHE A 167 -23.63 3.66 3.94
CA PHE A 167 -23.39 3.86 2.52
C PHE A 167 -22.17 3.06 2.04
N TYR A 168 -21.07 3.10 2.79
CA TYR A 168 -19.86 2.35 2.45
C TYR A 168 -20.13 0.85 2.32
N GLN A 169 -20.82 0.25 3.29
CA GLN A 169 -21.15 -1.18 3.27
C GLN A 169 -22.04 -1.55 2.09
N GLN A 170 -23.07 -0.73 1.81
CA GLN A 170 -23.96 -0.92 0.66
C GLN A 170 -23.19 -0.91 -0.65
N ILE A 171 -22.36 0.11 -0.89
CA ILE A 171 -21.63 0.26 -2.15
C ILE A 171 -20.51 -0.78 -2.27
N LYS A 172 -19.85 -1.14 -1.16
CA LYS A 172 -18.82 -2.20 -1.16
C LYS A 172 -19.40 -3.54 -1.56
N GLU A 173 -20.58 -3.90 -1.03
CA GLU A 173 -21.26 -5.14 -1.39
C GLU A 173 -21.73 -5.12 -2.85
N TRP A 174 -22.30 -4.00 -3.32
CA TRP A 174 -22.62 -3.84 -4.74
C TRP A 174 -21.39 -4.04 -5.64
N THR A 175 -20.26 -3.42 -5.31
CA THR A 175 -19.03 -3.51 -6.11
C THR A 175 -18.51 -4.94 -6.16
N LYS A 176 -18.55 -5.64 -5.03
CA LYS A 176 -18.19 -7.06 -4.94
C LYS A 176 -19.08 -7.92 -5.83
N GLN A 177 -20.39 -7.68 -5.86
CA GLN A 177 -21.31 -8.38 -6.75
C GLN A 177 -20.99 -8.12 -8.24
N GLN A 178 -20.66 -6.88 -8.61
CA GLN A 178 -20.26 -6.57 -9.99
C GLN A 178 -18.94 -7.28 -10.38
N ILE A 179 -17.95 -7.27 -9.49
CA ILE A 179 -16.66 -7.96 -9.73
C ILE A 179 -16.85 -9.47 -9.87
N ASN A 180 -17.73 -10.09 -9.08
CA ASN A 180 -18.02 -11.52 -9.18
C ASN A 180 -18.71 -11.90 -10.50
N GLN A 181 -19.45 -10.98 -11.14
CA GLN A 181 -20.08 -11.24 -12.44
C GLN A 181 -19.05 -11.32 -13.58
N ILE A 182 -17.85 -10.76 -13.39
CA ILE A 182 -16.77 -10.72 -14.38
C ILE A 182 -15.55 -11.56 -13.99
N SER A 183 -15.59 -12.22 -12.82
CA SER A 183 -14.42 -12.91 -12.25
C SER A 183 -14.03 -14.19 -12.99
N ASP A 184 -14.95 -14.79 -13.74
CA ASP A 184 -14.74 -16.07 -14.43
C ASP A 184 -13.71 -16.00 -15.58
N GLU A 185 -13.33 -14.79 -16.04
CA GLU A 185 -12.42 -14.62 -17.18
C GLU A 185 -11.07 -13.94 -16.85
N VAL A 186 -10.95 -13.19 -15.75
CA VAL A 186 -9.88 -12.17 -15.59
C VAL A 186 -8.83 -12.47 -14.50
N LEU A 187 -9.16 -13.23 -13.45
CA LEU A 187 -8.42 -13.14 -12.17
C LEU A 187 -7.54 -14.33 -11.77
N LEU A 188 -7.43 -15.40 -12.58
CA LEU A 188 -6.66 -16.56 -12.15
C LEU A 188 -5.14 -16.34 -12.32
N PRO A 189 -4.33 -16.34 -11.24
CA PRO A 189 -2.88 -16.42 -11.37
C PRO A 189 -2.52 -17.72 -12.10
N GLY A 190 -1.56 -17.64 -13.02
CA GLY A 190 -1.18 -18.75 -13.88
C GLY A 190 0.23 -18.57 -14.40
N LYS A 191 0.83 -19.65 -14.91
CA LYS A 191 2.17 -19.61 -15.51
C LYS A 191 2.18 -18.56 -16.63
N GLY A 192 3.22 -17.70 -16.63
CA GLY A 192 3.33 -16.61 -17.58
C GLY A 192 2.43 -15.42 -17.28
N LYS A 193 2.04 -15.16 -16.03
CA LYS A 193 1.41 -13.90 -15.63
C LYS A 193 2.28 -13.13 -14.64
N LYS A 194 2.21 -11.80 -14.67
CA LYS A 194 2.87 -10.92 -13.71
C LYS A 194 1.93 -9.81 -13.28
N THR A 195 1.79 -9.65 -11.97
CA THR A 195 1.06 -8.54 -11.37
C THR A 195 2.00 -7.36 -11.15
N PHE A 196 1.52 -6.18 -11.49
CA PHE A 196 2.15 -4.91 -11.19
C PHE A 196 1.20 -4.03 -10.39
N TRP A 197 1.79 -3.14 -9.61
CA TRP A 197 1.10 -2.15 -8.80
C TRP A 197 1.66 -0.78 -9.11
N GLY A 198 0.81 0.23 -9.03
CA GLY A 198 1.23 1.59 -9.31
C GLY A 198 0.26 2.65 -8.84
N PHE A 199 0.77 3.86 -8.75
CA PHE A 199 -0.01 5.03 -8.35
C PHE A 199 0.51 6.29 -9.04
N ALA A 200 -0.35 7.28 -9.11
CA ALA A 200 -0.01 8.63 -9.49
C ALA A 200 0.23 9.50 -8.26
N HIS A 201 1.13 10.47 -8.35
CA HIS A 201 1.29 11.49 -7.32
C HIS A 201 1.54 12.87 -7.91
N TRP A 202 1.04 13.89 -7.22
CA TRP A 202 1.15 15.29 -7.61
C TRP A 202 1.19 16.19 -6.39
N LYS A 203 1.61 17.44 -6.58
CA LYS A 203 1.56 18.45 -5.51
C LYS A 203 0.25 19.22 -5.60
N PRO A 204 -0.33 19.65 -4.46
CA PRO A 204 -1.45 20.57 -4.47
C PRO A 204 -1.17 21.79 -5.36
N GLY A 205 -2.13 22.15 -6.22
CA GLY A 205 -2.02 23.27 -7.14
C GLY A 205 -1.06 23.09 -8.33
N LYS A 206 -0.46 21.90 -8.52
CA LYS A 206 0.38 21.59 -9.70
C LYS A 206 -0.29 20.57 -10.61
N GLN A 207 -0.21 20.81 -11.91
CA GLN A 207 -0.73 19.88 -12.93
C GLN A 207 0.20 18.69 -13.22
N ALA A 208 1.47 18.76 -12.84
CA ALA A 208 2.43 17.71 -13.14
C ALA A 208 2.16 16.45 -12.31
N VAL A 209 1.60 15.44 -12.96
CA VAL A 209 1.36 14.10 -12.40
C VAL A 209 2.56 13.20 -12.71
N LYS A 210 3.10 12.55 -11.68
CA LYS A 210 4.16 11.55 -11.78
C LYS A 210 3.60 10.17 -11.45
N PHE A 211 4.13 9.14 -12.12
CA PHE A 211 3.67 7.77 -11.96
C PHE A 211 4.79 6.90 -11.39
N MET A 212 4.43 6.06 -10.42
CA MET A 212 5.32 5.08 -9.81
C MET A 212 4.75 3.68 -10.06
N ILE A 213 5.60 2.74 -10.46
CA ILE A 213 5.20 1.35 -10.72
C ILE A 213 6.23 0.35 -10.19
N ASP A 214 5.76 -0.74 -9.62
CA ASP A 214 6.61 -1.86 -9.21
C ASP A 214 5.90 -3.21 -9.36
N GLY A 215 6.67 -4.26 -9.58
CA GLY A 215 6.21 -5.65 -9.53
C GLY A 215 6.41 -6.29 -8.15
N ASN A 216 6.91 -5.54 -7.17
CA ASN A 216 6.96 -5.87 -5.75
C ASN A 216 5.95 -4.98 -4.99
N ARG A 217 4.87 -5.58 -4.50
CA ARG A 217 3.76 -4.89 -3.82
C ARG A 217 4.21 -4.16 -2.56
N ALA A 218 4.98 -4.82 -1.69
CA ALA A 218 5.52 -4.23 -0.48
C ALA A 218 6.39 -2.99 -0.77
N ALA A 219 7.25 -3.05 -1.80
CA ALA A 219 8.11 -1.93 -2.16
C ALA A 219 7.31 -0.69 -2.62
N ILE A 220 6.29 -0.88 -3.46
CA ILE A 220 5.47 0.24 -3.94
C ILE A 220 4.58 0.83 -2.84
N ILE A 221 4.07 0.02 -1.90
CA ILE A 221 3.26 0.51 -0.77
C ILE A 221 4.12 1.41 0.13
N ASN A 222 5.35 0.98 0.46
CA ASN A 222 6.26 1.81 1.26
C ASN A 222 6.57 3.15 0.56
N GLN A 223 6.77 3.14 -0.76
CA GLN A 223 6.97 4.37 -1.52
C GLN A 223 5.72 5.25 -1.53
N TRP A 224 4.54 4.65 -1.64
CA TRP A 224 3.25 5.34 -1.63
C TRP A 224 3.00 6.03 -0.28
N GLU A 225 3.17 5.33 0.84
CA GLU A 225 3.02 5.91 2.18
C GLU A 225 4.06 7.01 2.43
N LYS A 226 5.32 6.81 2.02
CA LYS A 226 6.38 7.83 2.14
C LYS A 226 6.07 9.09 1.34
N ILE A 227 5.58 8.95 0.11
CA ILE A 227 5.21 10.11 -0.72
C ILE A 227 3.99 10.82 -0.13
N ARG A 228 3.01 10.06 0.35
CA ARG A 228 1.81 10.61 1.01
C ARG A 228 2.17 11.37 2.29
N SER A 229 3.03 10.81 3.16
CA SER A 229 3.46 11.47 4.39
C SER A 229 4.30 12.74 4.14
N SER A 230 4.97 12.84 2.99
CA SER A 230 5.69 14.06 2.58
C SER A 230 4.79 15.23 2.13
N GLY A 231 3.46 15.06 2.16
CA GLY A 231 2.47 16.08 1.79
C GLY A 231 2.16 16.14 0.28
N SER A 232 2.57 15.14 -0.50
CA SER A 232 2.10 14.97 -1.88
C SER A 232 0.74 14.26 -1.90
N ILE A 233 -0.11 14.63 -2.85
CA ILE A 233 -1.35 13.90 -3.10
C ILE A 233 -0.99 12.64 -3.89
N THR A 234 -1.57 11.51 -3.52
CA THR A 234 -1.43 10.24 -4.24
C THR A 234 -2.79 9.73 -4.68
N SER A 235 -2.86 9.07 -5.83
CA SER A 235 -3.99 8.20 -6.16
C SER A 235 -3.97 6.96 -5.25
N PRO A 236 -5.08 6.22 -5.16
CA PRO A 236 -5.05 4.87 -4.65
C PRO A 236 -4.09 3.97 -5.45
N LEU A 237 -3.69 2.85 -4.85
CA LEU A 237 -2.80 1.88 -5.46
C LEU A 237 -3.57 1.00 -6.46
N TYR A 238 -3.36 1.23 -7.75
CA TYR A 238 -3.92 0.44 -8.84
C TYR A 238 -3.13 -0.85 -9.03
N GLN A 239 -3.79 -1.94 -9.43
CA GLN A 239 -3.12 -3.20 -9.73
C GLN A 239 -3.67 -3.88 -10.98
N GLU A 240 -2.77 -4.48 -11.76
CA GLU A 240 -3.13 -5.21 -12.97
C GLU A 240 -2.25 -6.43 -13.13
N THR A 241 -2.88 -7.55 -13.54
CA THR A 241 -2.17 -8.79 -13.86
C THR A 241 -2.08 -8.94 -15.37
N LEU A 242 -0.87 -8.88 -15.90
CA LEU A 242 -0.58 -8.97 -17.32
C LEU A 242 -0.04 -10.36 -17.68
N SER A 243 -0.45 -10.87 -18.84
CA SER A 243 0.06 -12.15 -19.38
C SER A 243 1.33 -11.91 -20.21
N LEU A 244 2.41 -12.62 -19.87
CA LEU A 244 3.59 -12.77 -20.69
C LEU A 244 3.30 -13.64 -21.91
N LYS A 245 3.73 -13.15 -23.07
CA LYS A 245 3.82 -13.96 -24.28
C LYS A 245 5.08 -14.83 -24.22
N HIS A 246 5.05 -15.97 -24.92
CA HIS A 246 6.20 -16.87 -24.99
C HIS A 246 7.43 -16.14 -25.56
N GLY A 247 8.61 -16.33 -24.95
CA GLY A 247 9.86 -15.69 -25.38
C GLY A 247 10.08 -14.25 -24.89
N HIS A 248 9.15 -13.68 -24.12
CA HIS A 248 9.26 -12.34 -23.55
C HIS A 248 9.65 -12.38 -22.07
N THR A 249 10.26 -11.30 -21.57
CA THR A 249 10.65 -11.18 -20.16
C THR A 249 9.59 -10.41 -19.34
N PRO A 250 9.50 -10.63 -18.01
CA PRO A 250 8.61 -9.84 -17.16
C PRO A 250 8.91 -8.33 -17.17
N LEU A 251 10.15 -7.94 -17.47
CA LEU A 251 10.56 -6.54 -17.53
C LEU A 251 9.83 -5.77 -18.64
N GLU A 252 9.54 -6.44 -19.75
CA GLU A 252 8.83 -5.84 -20.90
C GLU A 252 7.38 -5.50 -20.59
N LEU A 253 6.78 -6.12 -19.57
CA LEU A 253 5.40 -5.82 -19.14
C LEU A 253 5.28 -4.51 -18.34
N ARG A 254 6.41 -3.88 -17.95
CA ARG A 254 6.39 -2.58 -17.24
C ARG A 254 5.81 -1.46 -18.09
N THR A 255 6.16 -1.42 -19.38
CA THR A 255 5.68 -0.37 -20.29
C THR A 255 4.17 -0.48 -20.55
N PRO A 256 3.63 -1.64 -20.95
CA PRO A 256 2.18 -1.83 -21.05
C PRO A 256 1.43 -1.50 -19.77
N PHE A 257 1.95 -1.90 -18.60
CA PHE A 257 1.34 -1.54 -17.32
C PHE A 257 1.32 -0.03 -17.09
N LEU A 258 2.42 0.67 -17.36
CA LEU A 258 2.48 2.13 -17.20
C LEU A 258 1.49 2.84 -18.15
N GLU A 259 1.33 2.36 -19.37
CA GLU A 259 0.36 2.89 -20.33
C GLU A 259 -1.08 2.68 -19.85
N SER A 260 -1.39 1.47 -19.37
CA SER A 260 -2.68 1.14 -18.75
C SER A 260 -2.95 2.04 -17.55
N LEU A 261 -2.00 2.15 -16.61
CA LEU A 261 -2.10 3.02 -15.45
C LEU A 261 -2.39 4.47 -15.81
N LYS A 262 -1.72 5.01 -16.85
CA LYS A 262 -1.97 6.40 -17.32
C LYS A 262 -3.35 6.57 -17.95
N LYS A 263 -3.85 5.54 -18.64
CA LYS A 263 -5.20 5.53 -19.22
C LYS A 263 -6.27 5.53 -18.13
N GLN A 264 -6.04 4.73 -17.09
CA GLN A 264 -6.93 4.59 -15.94
C GLN A 264 -6.92 5.84 -15.04
N LEU A 265 -5.73 6.32 -14.69
CA LEU A 265 -5.51 7.54 -13.91
C LEU A 265 -5.44 8.78 -14.82
N ASN A 266 -6.40 8.91 -15.73
CA ASN A 266 -6.50 10.02 -16.65
C ASN A 266 -6.93 11.33 -15.96
N ALA A 267 -7.04 12.41 -16.73
CA ALA A 267 -7.40 13.73 -16.21
C ALA A 267 -8.76 13.75 -15.49
N ASP A 268 -9.75 13.01 -15.99
CA ASP A 268 -11.10 12.96 -15.40
C ASP A 268 -11.09 12.25 -14.05
N TYR A 269 -10.38 11.11 -13.95
CA TYR A 269 -10.19 10.41 -12.69
C TYR A 269 -9.43 11.27 -11.67
N ILE A 270 -8.36 11.96 -12.09
CA ILE A 270 -7.59 12.85 -11.21
C ILE A 270 -8.45 14.05 -10.76
N ALA A 271 -9.29 14.60 -11.63
CA ALA A 271 -10.24 15.66 -11.27
C ALA A 271 -11.25 15.16 -10.22
N ARG A 272 -11.79 13.95 -10.40
CA ARG A 272 -12.69 13.31 -9.44
C ARG A 272 -12.01 13.11 -8.08
N LEU A 273 -10.78 12.60 -8.05
CA LEU A 273 -10.00 12.46 -6.80
C LEU A 273 -9.77 13.80 -6.10
N ASN A 274 -9.41 14.85 -6.86
CA ASN A 274 -9.24 16.18 -6.27
C ASN A 274 -10.57 16.72 -5.72
N HIS A 275 -11.70 16.44 -6.37
CA HIS A 275 -13.01 16.82 -5.88
C HIS A 275 -13.36 16.11 -4.56
N ILE A 276 -13.21 14.78 -4.50
CA ILE A 276 -13.38 14.00 -3.27
C ILE A 276 -12.47 14.52 -2.15
N ARG A 277 -11.21 14.84 -2.47
CA ARG A 277 -10.26 15.40 -1.50
C ARG A 277 -10.68 16.79 -0.99
N SER A 278 -11.32 17.61 -1.81
CA SER A 278 -11.79 18.95 -1.42
C SER A 278 -13.01 18.95 -0.50
N LEU A 279 -13.74 17.82 -0.41
CA LEU A 279 -14.86 17.68 0.51
C LEU A 279 -14.38 17.80 1.97
N PRO A 280 -15.16 18.44 2.86
CA PRO A 280 -14.77 18.60 4.25
C PRO A 280 -14.73 17.24 4.96
N PRO A 281 -13.63 16.90 5.66
CA PRO A 281 -13.60 15.71 6.50
C PRO A 281 -14.46 15.89 7.76
N SER A 282 -14.84 14.79 8.40
CA SER A 282 -15.50 14.85 9.71
C SER A 282 -14.58 15.31 10.85
N VAL A 283 -13.27 15.09 10.70
CA VAL A 283 -12.31 15.41 11.77
C VAL A 283 -12.17 16.92 11.90
N ASP A 284 -12.49 17.44 13.09
CA ASP A 284 -12.39 18.87 13.38
C ASP A 284 -10.93 19.35 13.39
N VAL A 285 -10.67 20.44 12.65
CA VAL A 285 -9.34 21.00 12.46
C VAL A 285 -8.77 21.57 13.77
N LEU A 286 -9.62 22.16 14.62
CA LEU A 286 -9.18 22.70 15.91
C LEU A 286 -8.84 21.58 16.90
N HIS A 287 -9.62 20.51 16.92
CA HIS A 287 -9.36 19.32 17.72
C HIS A 287 -8.05 18.64 17.27
N TYR A 288 -7.84 18.48 15.96
CA TYR A 288 -6.56 18.01 15.41
C TYR A 288 -5.39 18.87 15.90
N LYS A 289 -5.50 20.20 15.79
CA LYS A 289 -4.46 21.14 16.22
C LYS A 289 -4.19 21.08 17.74
N THR A 290 -5.23 20.85 18.52
CA THR A 290 -5.12 20.66 19.97
C THR A 290 -4.30 19.43 20.29
N ILE A 291 -4.61 18.28 19.67
CA ILE A 291 -3.85 17.04 19.85
C ILE A 291 -2.41 17.22 19.36
N GLU A 292 -2.19 17.82 18.18
CA GLU A 292 -0.85 18.12 17.66
C GLU A 292 0.03 18.87 18.68
N SER A 293 -0.54 19.81 19.44
CA SER A 293 0.18 20.57 20.47
C SER A 293 0.46 19.79 21.76
N GLN A 294 -0.25 18.69 21.99
CA GLN A 294 -0.14 17.85 23.19
C GLN A 294 0.83 16.68 23.02
N LEU A 295 1.08 16.26 21.78
CA LEU A 295 2.01 15.16 21.48
C LEU A 295 3.43 15.53 21.88
N LYS A 296 4.13 14.57 22.48
CA LYS A 296 5.50 14.78 22.99
C LYS A 296 6.55 14.06 22.16
N SER A 297 6.16 12.97 21.50
CA SER A 297 7.05 12.14 20.69
C SER A 297 7.04 12.56 19.22
N ASP A 298 8.23 12.70 18.63
CA ASP A 298 8.40 12.87 17.17
C ASP A 298 7.73 11.75 16.38
N TYR A 299 7.73 10.52 16.92
CA TYR A 299 7.09 9.38 16.28
C TYR A 299 5.57 9.51 16.25
N ALA A 300 4.98 10.05 17.32
CA ALA A 300 3.56 10.36 17.36
C ALA A 300 3.20 11.50 16.40
N LEU A 301 4.03 12.55 16.31
CA LEU A 301 3.84 13.64 15.35
C LEU A 301 3.89 13.14 13.89
N GLN A 302 4.81 12.23 13.57
CA GLN A 302 4.86 11.57 12.25
C GLN A 302 3.59 10.76 11.98
N THR A 303 3.11 10.02 12.98
CA THR A 303 1.85 9.27 12.88
C THR A 303 0.66 10.20 12.68
N LEU A 304 0.55 11.29 13.43
CA LEU A 304 -0.50 12.27 13.27
C LEU A 304 -0.46 12.93 11.87
N SER A 305 0.73 13.25 11.37
CA SER A 305 0.93 13.78 10.02
C SER A 305 0.51 12.80 8.92
N LEU A 306 0.73 11.50 9.12
CA LEU A 306 0.22 10.47 8.22
C LEU A 306 -1.31 10.54 8.16
N TYR A 307 -2.00 10.59 9.30
CA TYR A 307 -3.47 10.65 9.35
C TYR A 307 -4.05 11.98 8.88
N LYS A 308 -3.33 13.08 9.04
CA LYS A 308 -3.66 14.36 8.40
C LYS A 308 -3.87 14.18 6.89
N ASN A 309 -2.96 13.46 6.23
CA ASN A 309 -3.03 13.22 4.79
C ASN A 309 -4.14 12.25 4.39
N TRP A 310 -4.42 11.23 5.23
CA TRP A 310 -5.54 10.30 5.04
C TRP A 310 -6.89 10.99 5.16
N TRP A 311 -7.10 11.78 6.20
CA TRP A 311 -8.34 12.53 6.42
C TRP A 311 -8.45 13.75 5.50
N GLY A 312 -7.35 14.22 4.91
CA GLY A 312 -7.36 15.37 4.01
C GLY A 312 -7.49 16.70 4.74
N LEU A 313 -6.82 16.81 5.89
CA LEU A 313 -6.67 18.02 6.71
C LEU A 313 -5.45 18.87 6.29
#